data_AF-A0AAJ0CA82-F1
#
_entry.id   AF-A0AAJ0CA82-F1
#
_cell.length_a   1.000
_cell.length_b   1.000
_cell.length_c   1.000
_cell.angle_alpha   90.00
_cell.angle_beta   90.00
_cell.angle_gamma   90.00
#
_symmetry.space_group_name_H-M   'P 1'
#
loop_
_entity.id
_entity.type
_entity.pdbx_description
1 polymer ?
#
loop_
_entity_poly.entity_id
_entity_poly.type
_entity_poly.pdbx_seq_one_letter_code
_entity_poly.pdbx_strand_id
1 'polypeptide(L)'
;MAPLTPHWARPSHPDIQNVIINDAEFTSKSLSKVTLAPFAVFAKMAFPPCTLAEQPTYATVQIGRNKHLNLNSDLLYINHSCDPSLIFDTSSLNILVGQKGLQPGDELTFFYPSTEWDMAQPFDCLCGAPTCRGQIAGAGHMAEAQLEGLWLNGHIHELLAERKAARRTDDVSGNGTVGHVDADPTAQALRDALQQAEKVVVATRAALTSYVQGAFQKPGRGVKAVGASGLQHGGHGANGLSSNGSARGSQRRGLTSRELSGEMGGDTN
;
A
#
# COMPACT_ATOMS: atom_id res chain seq x y z
N MET A 1 15.55 -2.31 -22.72
CA MET A 1 14.61 -1.25 -23.22
C MET A 1 15.24 0.10 -22.90
N ALA A 2 14.91 1.22 -23.57
CA ALA A 2 15.51 2.51 -23.19
C ALA A 2 15.08 2.89 -21.76
N PRO A 3 16.00 3.34 -20.87
CA PRO A 3 15.64 3.83 -19.54
C PRO A 3 14.68 5.00 -19.63
N LEU A 4 13.66 5.04 -18.76
CA LEU A 4 12.75 6.18 -18.68
C LEU A 4 13.53 7.40 -18.20
N THR A 5 13.62 8.42 -19.05
CA THR A 5 14.20 9.72 -18.68
C THR A 5 13.34 10.37 -17.60
N PRO A 6 13.84 10.55 -16.36
CA PRO A 6 13.01 11.08 -15.28
C PRO A 6 12.58 12.52 -15.55
N HIS A 7 11.28 12.79 -15.44
CA HIS A 7 10.69 14.13 -15.59
C HIS A 7 10.40 14.84 -14.26
N TRP A 8 10.77 14.24 -13.13
CA TRP A 8 10.61 14.79 -11.78
C TRP A 8 11.92 15.34 -11.20
N ALA A 9 11.82 16.18 -10.17
CA ALA A 9 12.97 16.67 -9.41
C ALA A 9 13.61 15.52 -8.61
N ARG A 10 14.95 15.43 -8.65
CA ARG A 10 15.72 14.33 -8.03
C ARG A 10 16.73 14.87 -7.00
N PRO A 11 16.87 14.22 -5.82
CA PRO A 11 16.01 13.16 -5.31
C PRO A 11 14.61 13.67 -4.96
N SER A 12 13.56 12.89 -5.23
CA SER A 12 12.18 13.26 -4.90
C SER A 12 11.81 13.02 -3.43
N HIS A 13 12.51 12.09 -2.79
CA HIS A 13 12.29 11.68 -1.40
C HIS A 13 13.59 11.74 -0.57
N PRO A 14 14.27 12.92 -0.53
CA PRO A 14 15.63 13.06 0.00
C PRO A 14 15.81 12.56 1.43
N ASP A 15 14.78 12.64 2.27
CA ASP A 15 14.90 12.33 3.70
C ASP A 15 14.78 10.83 4.00
N ILE A 16 14.09 10.06 3.14
CA ILE A 16 13.70 8.67 3.40
C ILE A 16 14.31 7.65 2.42
N GLN A 17 14.70 8.08 1.22
CA GLN A 17 15.15 7.21 0.13
C GLN A 17 16.51 7.66 -0.41
N ASN A 18 17.39 6.70 -0.69
CA ASN A 18 18.62 6.89 -1.45
C ASN A 18 18.59 5.98 -2.69
N VAL A 19 18.59 6.55 -3.89
CA VAL A 19 18.65 5.78 -5.15
C VAL A 19 20.10 5.61 -5.58
N ILE A 20 20.52 4.36 -5.74
CA ILE A 20 21.78 4.00 -6.40
C ILE A 20 21.44 3.67 -7.85
N ILE A 21 21.87 4.52 -8.77
CA ILE A 21 21.76 4.30 -10.22
C ILE A 21 23.02 3.56 -10.67
N ASN A 22 22.84 2.51 -11.45
CA ASN A 22 23.90 1.72 -12.08
C ASN A 22 23.57 1.50 -13.56
N ASP A 23 24.58 1.49 -14.42
CA ASP A 23 24.42 1.41 -15.88
C ASP A 23 24.03 0.00 -16.39
N ALA A 24 24.24 -1.04 -15.58
CA ALA A 24 23.85 -2.41 -15.93
C ALA A 24 22.35 -2.64 -15.69
N GLU A 25 21.68 -3.35 -16.60
CA GLU A 25 20.25 -3.63 -16.52
C GLU A 25 19.87 -4.29 -15.18
N PHE A 26 18.75 -3.86 -14.58
CA PHE A 26 18.22 -4.33 -13.29
C PHE A 26 19.13 -4.13 -12.05
N THR A 27 20.27 -3.44 -12.17
CA THR A 27 21.20 -3.23 -11.03
C THR A 27 21.00 -1.93 -10.26
N SER A 28 20.15 -1.01 -10.74
CA SER A 28 19.74 0.18 -9.98
C SER A 28 18.84 -0.22 -8.82
N LYS A 29 18.95 0.44 -7.66
CA LYS A 29 18.17 0.10 -6.46
C LYS A 29 17.96 1.26 -5.51
N SER A 30 16.97 1.11 -4.62
CA SER A 30 16.66 2.08 -3.57
C SER A 30 17.00 1.55 -2.19
N LEU A 31 17.65 2.36 -1.37
CA LEU A 31 17.96 2.06 0.03
C LEU A 31 17.18 3.01 0.96
N SER A 32 16.78 2.49 2.11
CA SER A 32 16.21 3.31 3.19
C SER A 32 17.24 4.26 3.78
N LYS A 33 16.80 5.46 4.16
CA LYS A 33 17.57 6.39 5.00
C LYS A 33 17.08 6.47 6.44
N VAL A 34 16.00 5.77 6.78
CA VAL A 34 15.27 5.93 8.05
C VAL A 34 15.05 4.62 8.78
N THR A 35 15.01 4.69 10.11
CA THR A 35 14.45 3.62 10.96
C THR A 35 12.95 3.82 11.08
N LEU A 36 12.16 2.79 10.78
CA LEU A 36 10.71 2.79 10.95
C LEU A 36 10.24 1.46 11.55
N ALA A 37 9.19 1.53 12.39
CA ALA A 37 8.54 0.36 12.95
C ALA A 37 7.74 -0.41 11.87
N PRO A 38 7.45 -1.71 12.08
CA PRO A 38 6.54 -2.46 11.22
C PRO A 38 5.21 -1.72 11.00
N PHE A 39 4.71 -1.76 9.76
CA PHE A 39 3.45 -1.13 9.33
C PHE A 39 3.37 0.41 9.47
N ALA A 40 4.47 1.10 9.82
CA ALA A 40 4.52 2.54 9.73
C ALA A 40 4.38 3.01 8.27
N VAL A 41 3.85 4.22 8.04
CA VAL A 41 3.83 4.84 6.71
C VAL A 41 5.26 5.23 6.33
N PHE A 42 5.78 4.64 5.25
CA PHE A 42 7.07 5.01 4.66
C PHE A 42 6.90 6.23 3.75
N ALA A 43 5.95 6.19 2.82
CA ALA A 43 5.67 7.26 1.87
C ALA A 43 4.18 7.32 1.50
N LYS A 44 3.76 8.41 0.85
CA LYS A 44 2.40 8.58 0.31
C LYS A 44 2.47 8.80 -1.20
N MET A 45 1.64 8.10 -1.96
CA MET A 45 1.53 8.26 -3.43
C MET A 45 0.94 9.64 -3.82
N ALA A 46 0.47 10.41 -2.84
CA ALA A 46 0.05 11.81 -3.01
C ALA A 46 1.21 12.82 -3.11
N PHE A 47 2.46 12.46 -2.75
CA PHE A 47 3.60 13.39 -2.82
C PHE A 47 4.96 12.71 -3.12
N PRO A 48 5.62 13.06 -4.25
CA PRO A 48 5.06 13.75 -5.40
C PRO A 48 3.79 13.05 -5.93
N PRO A 49 2.82 13.79 -6.48
CA PRO A 49 1.54 13.19 -6.87
C PRO A 49 1.71 12.20 -8.02
N CYS A 50 1.33 10.96 -7.76
CA CYS A 50 1.15 9.97 -8.80
C CYS A 50 -0.01 10.39 -9.73
N THR A 51 0.10 10.09 -11.02
CA THR A 51 -0.93 10.42 -12.02
C THR A 51 -1.43 9.16 -12.71
N LEU A 52 -2.68 9.16 -13.19
CA LEU A 52 -3.20 8.04 -13.98
C LEU A 52 -2.33 7.79 -15.22
N ALA A 53 -2.05 6.52 -15.49
CA ALA A 53 -1.41 6.08 -16.72
C ALA A 53 -2.46 5.60 -17.72
N GLU A 54 -2.25 5.89 -19.01
CA GLU A 54 -3.14 5.44 -20.08
C GLU A 54 -3.02 3.93 -20.34
N GLN A 55 -1.84 3.35 -20.09
CA GLN A 55 -1.50 1.95 -20.34
C GLN A 55 -0.56 1.41 -19.25
N PRO A 56 -0.54 0.09 -18.98
CA PRO A 56 0.46 -0.54 -18.13
C PRO A 56 1.85 -0.46 -18.77
N THR A 57 2.87 -0.18 -17.96
CA THR A 57 4.29 -0.22 -18.37
C THR A 57 5.12 -0.74 -17.20
N TYR A 58 6.42 -1.00 -17.39
CA TYR A 58 7.32 -1.35 -16.29
C TYR A 58 7.46 -0.24 -15.22
N ALA A 59 7.04 0.99 -15.54
CA ALA A 59 7.16 2.17 -14.69
C ALA A 59 5.84 2.61 -14.03
N THR A 60 4.79 1.79 -14.13
CA THR A 60 3.48 2.05 -13.53
C THR A 60 3.09 0.98 -12.52
N VAL A 61 2.20 1.33 -11.58
CA VAL A 61 1.67 0.43 -10.57
C VAL A 61 0.16 0.29 -10.76
N GLN A 62 -0.36 -0.93 -10.82
CA GLN A 62 -1.79 -1.21 -10.91
C GLN A 62 -2.49 -0.88 -9.59
N ILE A 63 -3.52 -0.03 -9.67
CA ILE A 63 -4.33 0.46 -8.53
C ILE A 63 -5.79 -0.01 -8.57
N GLY A 64 -6.07 -0.95 -9.46
CA GLY A 64 -7.41 -1.44 -9.76
C GLY A 64 -7.41 -2.20 -11.08
N ARG A 65 -8.43 -3.03 -11.30
CA ARG A 65 -8.57 -3.95 -12.45
C ARG A 65 -7.99 -3.45 -13.78
N ASN A 66 -8.41 -2.25 -14.22
CA ASN A 66 -7.97 -1.64 -15.47
C ASN A 66 -7.39 -0.22 -15.24
N LYS A 67 -6.67 0.00 -14.13
CA LYS A 67 -6.17 1.33 -13.73
C LYS A 67 -4.74 1.24 -13.20
N HIS A 68 -3.85 2.07 -13.74
CA HIS A 68 -2.47 2.18 -13.30
C HIS A 68 -2.12 3.63 -12.93
N LEU A 69 -1.12 3.80 -12.07
CA LEU A 69 -0.50 5.09 -11.76
C LEU A 69 0.95 5.14 -12.26
N ASN A 70 1.34 6.27 -12.84
CA ASN A 70 2.73 6.71 -12.92
C ASN A 70 3.17 7.22 -11.54
N LEU A 71 4.30 6.73 -11.03
CA LEU A 71 4.80 7.13 -9.70
C LEU A 71 5.41 8.55 -9.67
N ASN A 72 5.82 9.09 -10.83
CA ASN A 72 6.37 10.45 -11.00
C ASN A 72 7.45 10.84 -9.97
N SER A 73 8.22 9.87 -9.49
CA SER A 73 9.13 10.01 -8.35
C SER A 73 10.14 8.87 -8.32
N ASP A 74 11.16 9.01 -7.49
CA ASP A 74 12.20 8.00 -7.28
C ASP A 74 11.65 6.70 -6.68
N LEU A 75 10.39 6.66 -6.22
CA LEU A 75 9.68 5.41 -5.85
C LEU A 75 9.67 4.39 -7.01
N LEU A 76 9.85 4.83 -8.26
CA LEU A 76 10.07 3.97 -9.43
C LEU A 76 11.25 2.98 -9.25
N TYR A 77 12.27 3.35 -8.48
CA TYR A 77 13.47 2.55 -8.27
C TYR A 77 13.36 1.58 -7.08
N ILE A 78 12.15 1.32 -6.58
CA ILE A 78 11.88 0.33 -5.53
C ILE A 78 11.67 -1.04 -6.20
N ASN A 79 12.61 -1.96 -5.98
CA ASN A 79 12.71 -3.22 -6.71
C ASN A 79 11.72 -4.29 -6.18
N HIS A 80 11.64 -5.40 -6.91
CA HIS A 80 10.89 -6.57 -6.46
C HIS A 80 11.63 -7.36 -5.35
N SER A 81 10.89 -7.82 -4.34
CA SER A 81 11.31 -8.97 -3.52
C SER A 81 10.14 -9.91 -3.22
N CYS A 82 10.41 -11.21 -3.18
CA CYS A 82 9.49 -12.25 -2.70
C CYS A 82 9.33 -12.24 -1.17
N ASP A 83 10.21 -11.53 -0.47
CA ASP A 83 10.18 -11.25 0.97
C ASP A 83 10.42 -9.73 1.16
N PRO A 84 9.39 -8.89 0.95
CA PRO A 84 9.55 -7.45 0.76
C PRO A 84 9.71 -6.65 2.05
N SER A 85 10.43 -5.53 1.95
CA SER A 85 10.56 -4.55 3.03
C SER A 85 9.38 -3.55 3.10
N LEU A 86 8.61 -3.41 2.02
CA LEU A 86 7.50 -2.46 1.87
C LEU A 86 6.23 -3.13 1.34
N ILE A 87 5.09 -2.49 1.64
CA ILE A 87 3.74 -2.86 1.23
C ILE A 87 3.14 -1.68 0.45
N PHE A 88 2.71 -1.89 -0.78
CA PHE A 88 2.13 -0.85 -1.65
C PHE A 88 0.60 -0.89 -1.56
N ASP A 89 0.03 -0.23 -0.56
CA ASP A 89 -1.41 -0.10 -0.36
C ASP A 89 -2.00 0.95 -1.32
N THR A 90 -2.45 0.48 -2.48
CA THR A 90 -3.07 1.35 -3.50
C THR A 90 -4.50 1.73 -3.14
N SER A 91 -5.13 1.06 -2.17
CA SER A 91 -6.47 1.41 -1.70
C SER A 91 -6.46 2.68 -0.83
N SER A 92 -5.42 2.83 0.00
CA SER A 92 -5.22 4.03 0.83
C SER A 92 -4.19 5.03 0.26
N LEU A 93 -3.57 4.69 -0.88
CA LEU A 93 -2.49 5.45 -1.54
C LEU A 93 -1.25 5.68 -0.64
N ASN A 94 -0.96 4.70 0.23
CA ASN A 94 0.18 4.70 1.12
C ASN A 94 1.16 3.57 0.79
N ILE A 95 2.44 3.82 1.03
CA ILE A 95 3.46 2.78 1.07
C ILE A 95 3.77 2.56 2.55
N LEU A 96 3.52 1.35 3.05
CA LEU A 96 3.73 0.95 4.44
C LEU A 96 5.00 0.12 4.57
N VAL A 97 5.59 0.11 5.76
CA VAL A 97 6.73 -0.75 6.11
C VAL A 97 6.25 -2.18 6.35
N GLY A 98 7.01 -3.16 5.86
CA GLY A 98 6.75 -4.58 6.03
C GLY A 98 6.88 -5.04 7.49
N GLN A 99 6.57 -6.33 7.72
CA GLN A 99 6.43 -6.90 9.07
C GLN A 99 7.72 -6.84 9.93
N LYS A 100 8.89 -6.73 9.28
CA LYS A 100 10.22 -6.70 9.92
C LYS A 100 10.65 -5.31 10.40
N GLY A 101 9.90 -4.26 10.06
CA GLY A 101 10.36 -2.88 10.20
C GLY A 101 11.36 -2.51 9.10
N LEU A 102 12.03 -1.37 9.27
CA LEU A 102 13.00 -0.84 8.31
C LEU A 102 14.14 -0.13 9.06
N GLN A 103 15.37 -0.26 8.56
CA GLN A 103 16.57 0.43 9.05
C GLN A 103 17.28 1.17 7.91
N PRO A 104 18.09 2.21 8.20
CA PRO A 104 18.92 2.87 7.20
C PRO A 104 19.90 1.87 6.55
N GLY A 105 19.92 1.84 5.21
CA GLY A 105 20.70 0.89 4.42
C GLY A 105 19.95 -0.36 3.96
N ASP A 106 18.77 -0.66 4.53
CA ASP A 106 17.92 -1.74 4.03
C ASP A 106 17.45 -1.45 2.60
N GLU A 107 17.38 -2.48 1.75
CA GLU A 107 16.90 -2.31 0.38
C GLU A 107 15.38 -2.19 0.35
N LEU A 108 14.89 -1.11 -0.26
CA LEU A 108 13.46 -0.84 -0.44
C LEU A 108 12.93 -1.73 -1.56
N THR A 109 12.09 -2.68 -1.18
CA THR A 109 11.48 -3.64 -2.10
C THR A 109 10.01 -3.87 -1.80
N PHE A 110 9.20 -4.16 -2.82
CA PHE A 110 7.83 -4.62 -2.65
C PHE A 110 7.55 -5.87 -3.51
N PHE A 111 6.52 -6.63 -3.16
CA PHE A 111 6.14 -7.81 -3.93
C PHE A 111 5.26 -7.37 -5.10
N TYR A 112 5.81 -7.26 -6.31
CA TYR A 112 5.07 -6.73 -7.48
C TYR A 112 3.69 -7.39 -7.73
N PRO A 113 3.51 -8.72 -7.61
CA PRO A 113 2.18 -9.34 -7.75
C PRO A 113 1.16 -8.96 -6.65
N SER A 114 1.54 -8.18 -5.63
CA SER A 114 0.58 -7.54 -4.71
C SER A 114 -0.20 -6.39 -5.36
N THR A 115 0.34 -5.79 -6.43
CA THR A 115 -0.32 -4.76 -7.24
C THR A 115 -0.67 -5.30 -8.62
N GLU A 116 0.27 -5.98 -9.30
CA GLU A 116 0.14 -6.37 -10.71
C GLU A 116 -0.51 -7.75 -10.91
N TRP A 117 -1.61 -7.77 -11.66
CA TRP A 117 -2.25 -9.00 -12.12
C TRP A 117 -1.44 -9.66 -13.25
N ASP A 118 -1.12 -8.90 -14.28
CA ASP A 118 -0.22 -9.28 -15.37
C ASP A 118 0.92 -8.26 -15.44
N MET A 119 2.17 -8.71 -15.41
CA MET A 119 3.34 -7.84 -15.55
C MET A 119 3.48 -7.37 -16.99
N ALA A 120 3.61 -6.05 -17.20
CA ALA A 120 3.97 -5.48 -18.50
C ALA A 120 5.31 -6.02 -19.04
N GLN A 121 6.21 -6.42 -18.14
CA GLN A 121 7.48 -7.09 -18.44
C GLN A 121 7.77 -8.17 -17.37
N PRO A 122 7.48 -9.45 -17.65
CA PRO A 122 7.91 -10.56 -16.79
C PRO A 122 9.43 -10.70 -16.73
N PHE A 123 9.95 -11.19 -15.60
CA PHE A 123 11.39 -11.35 -15.38
C PHE A 123 11.71 -12.50 -14.41
N ASP A 124 12.93 -13.01 -14.45
CA ASP A 124 13.42 -14.00 -13.49
C ASP A 124 13.93 -13.31 -12.21
N CYS A 125 13.42 -13.70 -11.05
CA CYS A 125 13.69 -12.99 -9.80
C CYS A 125 15.09 -13.26 -9.23
N LEU A 126 15.82 -12.19 -8.94
CA LEU A 126 17.16 -12.22 -8.34
C LEU A 126 17.18 -11.75 -6.88
N CYS A 127 16.03 -11.72 -6.18
CA CYS A 127 15.93 -11.15 -4.82
C CYS A 127 16.70 -11.90 -3.72
N GLY A 128 17.17 -13.14 -3.98
CA GLY A 128 17.94 -13.94 -3.03
C GLY A 128 17.17 -14.45 -1.79
N ALA A 129 15.88 -14.12 -1.65
CA ALA A 129 15.07 -14.59 -0.52
C ALA A 129 14.91 -16.12 -0.52
N PRO A 130 14.94 -16.81 0.64
CA PRO A 130 14.67 -18.24 0.73
C PRO A 130 13.27 -18.65 0.22
N THR A 131 12.34 -17.69 0.19
CA THR A 131 10.96 -17.82 -0.31
C THR A 131 10.80 -17.34 -1.76
N CYS A 132 11.90 -17.19 -2.51
CA CYS A 132 11.87 -16.74 -3.90
C CYS A 132 10.94 -17.60 -4.76
N ARG A 133 10.11 -16.95 -5.59
CA ARG A 133 9.10 -17.60 -6.44
C ARG A 133 9.61 -17.91 -7.86
N GLY A 134 10.87 -17.59 -8.17
CA GLY A 134 11.45 -17.77 -9.51
C GLY A 134 11.00 -16.67 -10.46
N GLN A 135 10.28 -17.02 -11.52
CA GLN A 135 9.79 -16.04 -12.49
C GLN A 135 8.61 -15.22 -11.96
N ILE A 136 8.64 -13.90 -12.17
CA ILE A 136 7.59 -12.96 -11.78
C ILE A 136 6.88 -12.47 -13.03
N ALA A 137 5.63 -12.91 -13.22
CA ALA A 137 4.77 -12.52 -14.34
C ALA A 137 3.47 -11.83 -13.91
N GLY A 138 3.25 -11.63 -12.60
CA GLY A 138 2.02 -11.06 -12.03
C GLY A 138 1.12 -12.13 -11.37
N ALA A 139 0.17 -11.71 -10.54
CA ALA A 139 -0.65 -12.63 -9.73
C ALA A 139 -1.54 -13.56 -10.56
N GLY A 140 -1.94 -13.13 -11.76
CA GLY A 140 -2.70 -13.92 -12.73
C GLY A 140 -1.98 -15.19 -13.19
N HIS A 141 -0.64 -15.19 -13.09
CA HIS A 141 0.23 -16.31 -13.45
C HIS A 141 0.66 -17.19 -12.27
N MET A 142 0.27 -16.85 -11.04
CA MET A 142 0.72 -17.54 -9.82
C MET A 142 -0.36 -18.48 -9.25
N ALA A 143 0.10 -19.57 -8.62
CA ALA A 143 -0.73 -20.50 -7.84
C ALA A 143 -1.12 -19.89 -6.47
N GLU A 144 -2.18 -20.41 -5.85
CA GLU A 144 -2.68 -19.90 -4.56
C GLU A 144 -1.62 -20.00 -3.45
N ALA A 145 -0.92 -21.15 -3.35
CA ALA A 145 0.23 -21.35 -2.45
C ALA A 145 1.47 -20.48 -2.79
N GLN A 146 1.54 -19.89 -3.99
CA GLN A 146 2.59 -18.92 -4.33
C GLN A 146 2.27 -17.49 -3.83
N LEU A 147 1.02 -17.23 -3.42
CA LEU A 147 0.55 -15.93 -2.93
C LEU A 147 0.20 -15.96 -1.44
N GLU A 148 0.07 -17.15 -0.84
CA GLU A 148 -0.20 -17.33 0.59
C GLU A 148 0.84 -16.64 1.48
N GLY A 149 0.36 -16.02 2.57
CA GLY A 149 1.16 -15.28 3.55
C GLY A 149 1.62 -13.88 3.08
N LEU A 150 1.44 -13.54 1.81
CA LEU A 150 1.76 -12.21 1.26
C LEU A 150 0.54 -11.30 1.35
N TRP A 151 0.80 -10.01 1.55
CA TRP A 151 -0.23 -8.98 1.42
C TRP A 151 -0.50 -8.71 -0.08
N LEU A 152 -1.77 -8.54 -0.46
CA LEU A 152 -2.21 -8.23 -1.82
C LEU A 152 -3.25 -7.10 -1.78
N ASN A 153 -3.34 -6.31 -2.85
CA ASN A 153 -4.40 -5.30 -2.99
C ASN A 153 -5.77 -5.95 -3.22
N GLY A 154 -6.84 -5.21 -2.88
CA GLY A 154 -8.22 -5.67 -3.05
C GLY A 154 -8.56 -6.11 -4.47
N HIS A 155 -8.09 -5.38 -5.50
CA HIS A 155 -8.34 -5.75 -6.90
C HIS A 155 -7.66 -7.05 -7.31
N ILE A 156 -6.53 -7.43 -6.69
CA ILE A 156 -5.89 -8.73 -6.91
C ILE A 156 -6.72 -9.84 -6.27
N HIS A 157 -7.24 -9.64 -5.05
CA HIS A 157 -8.17 -10.59 -4.43
C HIS A 157 -9.44 -10.81 -5.26
N GLU A 158 -10.03 -9.75 -5.82
CA GLU A 158 -11.18 -9.81 -6.73
C GLU A 158 -10.87 -10.67 -7.97
N LEU A 159 -9.75 -10.39 -8.66
CA LEU A 159 -9.33 -11.11 -9.87
C LEU A 159 -9.01 -12.59 -9.58
N LEU A 160 -8.38 -12.89 -8.44
CA LEU A 160 -8.15 -14.27 -7.99
C LEU A 160 -9.46 -15.01 -7.73
N ALA A 161 -10.44 -14.37 -7.09
CA ALA A 161 -11.74 -14.96 -6.79
C ALA A 161 -12.54 -15.26 -8.07
N GLU A 162 -12.52 -14.36 -9.06
CA GLU A 162 -13.13 -14.58 -10.37
C GLU A 162 -12.47 -15.71 -11.15
N ARG A 163 -11.12 -15.75 -11.20
CA ARG A 163 -10.37 -16.85 -11.82
C ARG A 163 -10.73 -18.21 -11.19
N LYS A 164 -10.97 -18.23 -9.86
CA LYS A 164 -11.40 -19.42 -9.11
C LYS A 164 -12.86 -19.79 -9.37
N ALA A 165 -13.74 -18.81 -9.56
CA ALA A 165 -15.14 -19.02 -9.92
C ALA A 165 -15.30 -19.56 -11.35
N ALA A 166 -14.58 -18.99 -12.33
CA ALA A 166 -14.60 -19.43 -13.72
C ALA A 166 -14.16 -20.89 -13.89
N ARG A 167 -13.06 -21.30 -13.21
CA ARG A 167 -12.62 -22.70 -13.22
C ARG A 167 -13.67 -23.66 -12.64
N ARG A 168 -14.41 -23.24 -11.61
CA ARG A 168 -15.52 -24.04 -11.06
C ARG A 168 -16.70 -24.17 -12.02
N THR A 169 -17.00 -23.16 -12.84
CA THR A 169 -18.07 -23.28 -13.85
C THR A 169 -17.68 -24.21 -15.01
N ASP A 170 -16.39 -24.26 -15.35
CA ASP A 170 -15.88 -25.20 -16.34
C ASP A 170 -15.95 -26.66 -15.83
N ASP A 171 -15.51 -26.93 -14.60
CA ASP A 171 -15.57 -28.26 -13.97
C ASP A 171 -17.01 -28.78 -13.81
N VAL A 172 -17.98 -27.93 -13.46
CA VAL A 172 -19.39 -28.32 -13.25
C VAL A 172 -20.10 -28.72 -14.55
N SER A 173 -19.58 -28.31 -15.72
CA SER A 173 -20.07 -28.82 -17.02
C SER A 173 -19.67 -30.29 -17.26
N GLY A 174 -18.75 -30.84 -16.46
CA GLY A 174 -18.32 -32.24 -16.45
C GLY A 174 -18.97 -33.12 -15.38
N ASN A 175 -20.30 -33.28 -15.44
CA ASN A 175 -21.07 -34.32 -14.71
C ASN A 175 -20.66 -34.59 -13.25
N GLY A 176 -20.94 -33.66 -12.33
CA GLY A 176 -20.70 -33.82 -10.89
C GLY A 176 -21.77 -33.16 -10.03
N THR A 177 -22.27 -33.87 -9.02
CA THR A 177 -23.31 -33.39 -8.09
C THR A 177 -22.89 -32.13 -7.33
N VAL A 178 -23.81 -31.17 -7.20
CA VAL A 178 -23.59 -29.90 -6.50
C VAL A 178 -23.24 -30.14 -5.02
N GLY A 179 -21.95 -30.04 -4.70
CA GLY A 179 -21.47 -29.99 -3.32
C GLY A 179 -21.86 -28.67 -2.68
N HIS A 180 -22.50 -28.74 -1.52
CA HIS A 180 -22.88 -27.57 -0.72
C HIS A 180 -21.61 -26.80 -0.36
N VAL A 181 -21.46 -25.56 -0.84
CA VAL A 181 -20.31 -24.72 -0.49
C VAL A 181 -20.60 -24.12 0.88
N ASP A 182 -19.85 -24.53 1.90
CA ASP A 182 -19.85 -23.86 3.20
C ASP A 182 -19.40 -22.41 3.00
N ALA A 183 -20.31 -21.48 3.26
CA ALA A 183 -20.01 -20.06 3.18
C ALA A 183 -19.15 -19.67 4.39
N ASP A 184 -17.95 -19.14 4.15
CA ASP A 184 -17.12 -18.58 5.23
C ASP A 184 -17.92 -17.50 5.98
N PRO A 185 -18.24 -17.70 7.27
CA PRO A 185 -19.03 -16.75 8.04
C PRO A 185 -18.28 -15.42 8.23
N THR A 186 -16.95 -15.43 8.15
CA THR A 186 -16.11 -14.23 8.25
C THR A 186 -16.25 -13.38 7.00
N ALA A 187 -16.07 -13.96 5.80
CA ALA A 187 -16.32 -13.28 4.53
C ALA A 187 -17.78 -12.80 4.41
N GLN A 188 -18.75 -13.54 4.96
CA GLN A 188 -20.13 -13.05 4.99
C GLN A 188 -20.30 -11.83 5.90
N ALA A 189 -19.83 -11.91 7.15
CA ALA A 189 -19.90 -10.79 8.10
C ALA A 189 -19.19 -9.53 7.60
N LEU A 190 -18.06 -9.67 6.90
CA LEU A 190 -17.35 -8.54 6.28
C LEU A 190 -18.14 -7.91 5.12
N ARG A 191 -18.80 -8.72 4.28
CA ARG A 191 -19.69 -8.22 3.21
C ARG A 191 -20.91 -7.50 3.78
N ASP A 192 -21.52 -8.06 4.83
CA ASP A 192 -22.66 -7.45 5.51
C ASP A 192 -22.27 -6.12 6.18
N ALA A 193 -21.10 -6.06 6.82
CA ALA A 193 -20.54 -4.84 7.40
C ALA A 193 -20.27 -3.74 6.34
N LEU A 194 -19.74 -4.12 5.17
CA LEU A 194 -19.53 -3.19 4.06
C LEU A 194 -20.86 -2.62 3.54
N GLN A 195 -21.86 -3.46 3.30
CA GLN A 195 -23.20 -3.02 2.91
C GLN A 195 -23.86 -2.11 3.97
N GLN A 196 -23.62 -2.38 5.25
CA GLN A 196 -24.09 -1.54 6.35
C GLN A 196 -23.45 -0.15 6.29
N ALA A 197 -22.13 -0.08 6.05
CA ALA A 197 -21.39 1.18 5.91
C ALA A 197 -21.85 1.99 4.68
N GLU A 198 -22.07 1.34 3.54
CA GLU A 198 -22.62 1.99 2.33
C GLU A 198 -23.99 2.61 2.59
N LYS A 199 -24.90 1.88 3.26
CA LYS A 199 -26.23 2.39 3.67
C LYS A 199 -26.09 3.62 4.57
N VAL A 200 -25.14 3.63 5.51
CA VAL A 200 -24.85 4.80 6.37
C VAL A 200 -24.34 5.98 5.55
N VAL A 201 -23.45 5.77 4.58
CA VAL A 201 -22.94 6.85 3.69
C VAL A 201 -24.08 7.44 2.85
N VAL A 202 -24.95 6.59 2.27
CA VAL A 202 -26.12 7.04 1.50
C VAL A 202 -27.10 7.84 2.36
N ALA A 203 -27.44 7.33 3.55
CA ALA A 203 -28.31 8.03 4.50
C ALA A 203 -27.71 9.38 4.95
N THR A 204 -26.41 9.42 5.23
CA THR A 204 -25.69 10.64 5.62
C THR A 204 -25.69 11.67 4.48
N ARG A 205 -25.46 11.24 3.23
CA ARG A 205 -25.54 12.12 2.05
C ARG A 205 -26.95 12.68 1.85
N ALA A 206 -28.00 11.87 2.04
CA ALA A 206 -29.38 12.34 1.98
C ALA A 206 -29.67 13.39 3.08
N ALA A 207 -29.33 13.08 4.33
CA ALA A 207 -29.51 13.99 5.47
C ALA A 207 -28.76 15.33 5.29
N LEU A 208 -27.51 15.28 4.82
CA LEU A 208 -26.73 16.47 4.49
C LEU A 208 -27.40 17.32 3.41
N THR A 209 -27.95 16.68 2.37
CA THR A 209 -28.64 17.37 1.27
C THR A 209 -29.91 18.07 1.78
N SER A 210 -30.73 17.40 2.59
CA SER A 210 -31.92 17.99 3.22
C SER A 210 -31.57 19.12 4.19
N TYR A 211 -30.51 18.98 4.99
CA TYR A 211 -30.06 20.03 5.90
C TYR A 211 -29.62 21.29 5.14
N VAL A 212 -28.81 21.13 4.09
CA VAL A 212 -28.36 22.25 3.25
C VAL A 212 -29.56 22.93 2.56
N GLN A 213 -30.49 22.17 1.99
CA GLN A 213 -31.69 22.73 1.36
C GLN A 213 -32.59 23.47 2.36
N GLY A 214 -32.77 22.93 3.57
CA GLY A 214 -33.55 23.58 4.63
C GLY A 214 -32.89 24.86 5.16
N ALA A 215 -31.55 24.90 5.26
CA ALA A 215 -30.80 26.08 5.72
C ALA A 215 -30.94 27.31 4.79
N PHE A 216 -31.30 27.11 3.52
CA PHE A 216 -31.51 28.20 2.54
C PHE A 216 -32.96 28.69 2.44
N GLN A 217 -33.93 28.08 3.14
CA GLN A 217 -35.34 28.53 3.12
C GLN A 217 -35.70 29.37 4.34
N LYS A 218 -35.49 30.69 4.26
CA LYS A 218 -36.05 31.67 5.20
C LYS A 218 -37.38 32.24 4.69
N PRO A 219 -38.51 32.05 5.40
CA PRO A 219 -39.63 32.99 5.36
C PRO A 219 -39.37 34.15 6.33
N GLY A 220 -39.84 35.36 5.98
CA GLY A 220 -39.60 36.58 6.76
C GLY A 220 -40.74 37.00 7.68
N ARG A 221 -40.43 37.95 8.59
CA ARG A 221 -41.31 38.77 9.46
C ARG A 221 -42.18 38.06 10.52
N GLY A 222 -41.75 38.20 11.79
CA GLY A 222 -42.25 39.30 12.63
C GLY A 222 -42.99 38.99 13.95
N VAL A 223 -42.53 39.63 15.05
CA VAL A 223 -43.30 39.99 16.28
C VAL A 223 -43.61 38.79 17.22
N LYS A 224 -43.48 38.80 18.57
CA LYS A 224 -43.21 39.82 19.62
C LYS A 224 -42.37 39.19 20.76
N ALA A 225 -41.81 40.02 21.66
CA ALA A 225 -41.16 39.56 22.90
C ALA A 225 -42.16 39.36 24.07
N VAL A 226 -41.74 38.61 25.10
CA VAL A 226 -41.84 38.87 26.57
C VAL A 226 -41.55 37.57 27.35
N GLY A 227 -40.84 37.67 28.48
CA GLY A 227 -40.81 36.63 29.54
C GLY A 227 -39.41 36.24 30.03
N ALA A 228 -39.06 36.62 31.26
CA ALA A 228 -37.76 36.34 31.87
C ALA A 228 -37.86 35.45 33.13
N SER A 229 -36.86 34.58 33.33
CA SER A 229 -36.39 33.90 34.56
C SER A 229 -35.65 32.63 34.14
N GLY A 230 -34.59 32.14 34.80
CA GLY A 230 -33.81 32.59 35.95
C GLY A 230 -32.89 31.45 36.41
N LEU A 231 -31.87 31.74 37.25
CA LEU A 231 -30.85 30.81 37.81
C LEU A 231 -29.71 30.45 36.80
N GLN A 232 -28.40 30.66 37.06
CA GLN A 232 -27.53 30.19 38.18
C GLN A 232 -27.47 28.65 38.26
N HIS A 233 -26.37 27.94 38.54
CA HIS A 233 -24.93 28.22 38.70
C HIS A 233 -24.21 26.88 38.35
N GLY A 234 -22.92 26.76 38.00
CA GLY A 234 -21.82 27.70 37.79
C GLY A 234 -20.59 26.92 37.26
N GLY A 235 -19.51 27.58 36.81
CA GLY A 235 -18.36 26.92 36.18
C GLY A 235 -17.04 27.03 36.94
N HIS A 236 -16.19 26.01 36.84
CA HIS A 236 -14.72 25.97 37.02
C HIS A 236 -14.23 24.69 36.31
N GLY A 237 -13.02 24.55 35.77
CA GLY A 237 -11.87 25.45 35.67
C GLY A 237 -10.67 24.61 35.18
N ALA A 238 -9.95 25.05 34.15
CA ALA A 238 -8.92 24.23 33.51
C ALA A 238 -7.57 24.24 34.25
N ASN A 239 -6.74 23.21 33.99
CA ASN A 239 -5.26 23.18 33.85
C ASN A 239 -4.81 21.70 34.07
N GLY A 240 -3.93 21.08 33.29
CA GLY A 240 -2.97 21.59 32.32
C GLY A 240 -1.56 21.63 32.92
N LEU A 241 -0.71 20.65 32.58
CA LEU A 241 0.75 20.65 32.81
C LEU A 241 1.43 19.56 31.97
N SER A 242 2.75 19.66 31.79
CA SER A 242 3.49 19.12 30.65
C SER A 242 4.77 18.35 31.04
N SER A 243 5.53 17.88 30.04
CA SER A 243 6.96 17.47 30.05
C SER A 243 7.34 16.07 30.58
N ASN A 244 8.53 15.50 30.30
CA ASN A 244 9.43 15.43 29.10
C ASN A 244 10.64 14.49 29.43
N GLY A 245 11.36 13.95 28.44
CA GLY A 245 12.67 13.26 28.60
C GLY A 245 12.63 11.71 28.53
N SER A 246 13.38 11.02 27.64
CA SER A 246 14.86 10.81 27.59
C SER A 246 15.35 9.65 28.51
N ALA A 247 16.28 8.74 28.15
CA ALA A 247 17.08 8.55 26.93
C ALA A 247 17.70 7.12 26.79
N ARG A 248 18.14 6.81 25.55
CA ARG A 248 19.27 5.93 25.09
C ARG A 248 19.74 4.71 25.92
N GLY A 249 19.83 3.57 25.23
CA GLY A 249 20.82 2.49 25.45
C GLY A 249 21.47 2.08 24.11
N SER A 250 22.73 1.63 24.11
CA SER A 250 23.53 1.39 22.88
C SER A 250 24.41 0.14 22.97
N GLN A 251 24.96 -0.29 21.81
CA GLN A 251 25.87 -1.42 21.56
C GLN A 251 25.18 -2.81 21.45
N ARG A 252 25.61 -3.76 20.59
CA ARG A 252 26.86 -3.92 19.80
C ARG A 252 26.60 -4.34 18.32
N ARG A 253 27.59 -4.09 17.45
CA ARG A 253 27.61 -4.54 16.03
C ARG A 253 27.95 -6.04 15.90
N GLY A 254 27.34 -6.69 14.90
CA GLY A 254 27.87 -7.89 14.24
C GLY A 254 28.36 -7.54 12.82
N LEU A 255 29.28 -8.34 12.28
CA LEU A 255 29.89 -8.17 10.95
C LEU A 255 28.97 -8.68 9.83
N THR A 256 29.14 -8.17 8.61
CA THR A 256 28.37 -8.56 7.41
C THR A 256 29.25 -9.21 6.34
N SER A 257 28.61 -9.95 5.42
CA SER A 257 29.15 -11.08 4.65
C SER A 257 30.26 -10.83 3.60
N ARG A 258 31.16 -9.85 3.78
CA ARG A 258 32.32 -9.62 2.88
C ARG A 258 33.59 -10.38 3.26
N GLU A 259 33.50 -11.33 4.18
CA GLU A 259 34.61 -12.18 4.66
C GLU A 259 34.41 -13.69 4.39
N LEU A 260 33.38 -14.08 3.59
CA LEU A 260 33.07 -15.49 3.29
C LEU A 260 33.24 -15.89 1.81
N SER A 261 33.50 -14.94 0.91
CA SER A 261 33.92 -15.21 -0.47
C SER A 261 35.39 -14.85 -0.61
N GLY A 262 36.27 -15.80 -0.31
CA GLY A 262 37.71 -15.58 -0.38
C GLY A 262 38.19 -15.37 -1.81
N GLU A 263 38.60 -14.15 -2.14
CA GLU A 263 39.48 -13.86 -3.27
C GLU A 263 40.74 -13.15 -2.75
N MET A 264 41.87 -13.83 -2.92
CA MET A 264 43.19 -13.41 -2.43
C MET A 264 43.79 -12.35 -3.36
N GLY A 265 44.72 -11.57 -2.80
CA GLY A 265 45.31 -10.38 -3.42
C GLY A 265 45.86 -10.51 -4.84
N GLY A 266 45.85 -9.37 -5.53
CA GLY A 266 46.59 -9.10 -6.76
C GLY A 266 47.21 -7.71 -6.64
N ASP A 267 48.54 -7.65 -6.70
CA ASP A 267 49.33 -6.48 -6.34
C ASP A 267 49.30 -5.33 -7.37
N THR A 268 49.74 -4.17 -6.90
CA THR A 268 50.08 -2.98 -7.67
C THR A 268 51.19 -3.21 -8.71
N ASN A 269 50.96 -2.78 -9.95
CA ASN A 269 51.82 -1.83 -10.68
C ASN A 269 51.15 -1.34 -11.97
#